data_AF-A0A3R6D722-F1
#
_entry.id   AF-A0A3R6D722-F1
#
_cell.length_a   1.000
_cell.length_b   1.000
_cell.length_c   1.000
_cell.angle_alpha   90.00
_cell.angle_beta   90.00
_cell.angle_gamma   90.00
#
_symmetry.space_group_name_H-M   'P 1'
#
loop_
_entity.id
_entity.type
_entity.pdbx_description
1 polymer ?
#
loop_
_entity_poly.entity_id
_entity_poly.type
_entity_poly.pdbx_seq_one_letter_code
_entity_poly.pdbx_strand_id
1 'polypeptide(L)'
;MKYLRLFGILVITILLVVPVFAKKNIHIGGKWDKTQRSLEIELPIHAWVEDSNEHVSLFFEDDLGDVHVTVSDSFGKILYNQVIHTNESSSVTIPVKDVEGECTLSVTDGKNHVFGEFSIN
;
A
#
# COMPACT_ATOMS: atom_id res chain seq x y z
N MET A 1 17.31 34.02 -28.75
CA MET A 1 17.43 33.96 -27.27
C MET A 1 16.10 34.10 -26.51
N LYS A 2 15.14 34.96 -26.92
CA LYS A 2 13.83 35.09 -26.23
C LYS A 2 13.00 33.80 -26.16
N TYR A 3 12.94 33.03 -27.26
CA TYR A 3 12.16 31.79 -27.31
C TYR A 3 12.71 30.66 -26.43
N LEU A 4 14.04 30.60 -26.24
CA LEU A 4 14.68 29.64 -25.33
C LEU A 4 14.33 29.93 -23.86
N ARG A 5 14.25 31.23 -23.50
CA ARG A 5 13.81 31.66 -22.17
C ARG A 5 12.32 31.34 -21.92
N LEU A 6 11.46 31.57 -22.92
CA LEU A 6 10.04 31.23 -22.85
C LEU A 6 9.81 29.71 -22.73
N PHE A 7 10.53 28.90 -23.50
CA PHE A 7 10.47 27.44 -23.38
C PHE A 7 10.98 26.95 -22.01
N GLY A 8 12.07 27.54 -21.51
CA GLY A 8 12.58 27.21 -20.17
C GLY A 8 11.56 27.50 -19.06
N ILE A 9 10.88 28.66 -19.14
CA ILE A 9 9.82 29.02 -18.18
C ILE A 9 8.64 28.05 -18.27
N LEU A 10 8.21 27.68 -19.49
CA LEU A 10 7.11 26.74 -19.70
C LEU A 10 7.40 25.37 -19.07
N VAL A 11 8.61 24.84 -19.28
CA VAL A 11 9.03 23.55 -18.71
C VAL A 11 9.07 23.59 -17.18
N ILE A 12 9.60 24.67 -16.59
CA ILE A 12 9.60 24.86 -15.13
C ILE A 12 8.17 24.97 -14.58
N THR A 13 7.27 25.70 -15.24
CA THR A 13 5.88 25.80 -14.79
C THR A 13 5.15 24.46 -14.85
N ILE A 14 5.44 23.61 -15.84
CA ILE A 14 4.88 22.25 -15.92
C ILE A 14 5.40 21.38 -14.78
N LEU A 15 6.70 21.44 -14.46
CA LEU A 15 7.29 20.69 -13.35
C LEU A 15 6.75 21.09 -11.98
N LEU A 16 6.32 22.35 -11.80
CA LEU A 16 5.76 22.84 -10.54
C LEU A 16 4.28 22.50 -10.33
N VAL A 17 3.53 22.18 -11.40
CA VAL A 17 2.10 21.85 -11.31
C VAL A 17 1.82 20.36 -11.30
N VAL A 18 2.83 19.51 -11.55
CA VAL A 18 2.65 18.05 -11.38
C VAL A 18 2.72 17.76 -9.88
N PRO A 19 1.61 17.39 -9.22
CA PRO A 19 1.69 16.86 -7.87
C PRO A 19 2.61 15.64 -7.89
N VAL A 20 3.71 15.72 -7.15
CA VAL A 20 4.55 14.57 -6.89
C VAL A 20 3.84 13.76 -5.81
N PHE A 21 3.10 12.75 -6.26
CA PHE A 21 2.44 11.80 -5.38
C PHE A 21 3.49 10.89 -4.73
N ALA A 22 3.74 11.08 -3.44
CA ALA A 22 4.75 10.40 -2.64
C ALA A 22 4.12 9.23 -1.87
N LYS A 23 4.22 8.02 -2.41
CA LYS A 23 3.78 6.80 -1.73
C LYS A 23 4.60 6.54 -0.47
N LYS A 24 3.94 6.44 0.70
CA LYS A 24 4.60 6.05 1.96
C LYS A 24 4.49 4.54 2.12
N ASN A 25 5.56 3.81 1.80
CA ASN A 25 5.60 2.35 1.96
C ASN A 25 5.40 1.95 3.42
N ILE A 26 4.57 0.91 3.61
CA ILE A 26 4.36 0.25 4.89
C ILE A 26 5.32 -0.94 4.93
N HIS A 27 6.15 -1.00 5.97
CA HIS A 27 7.02 -2.15 6.16
C HIS A 27 6.19 -3.35 6.59
N ILE A 28 6.15 -4.38 5.73
CA ILE A 28 5.44 -5.63 6.02
C ILE A 28 6.44 -6.63 6.61
N GLY A 29 6.17 -7.06 7.83
CA GLY A 29 6.85 -8.16 8.50
C GLY A 29 6.00 -9.43 8.51
N GLY A 30 6.58 -10.52 9.02
CA GLY A 30 5.91 -11.82 9.14
C GLY A 30 6.46 -12.86 8.18
N LYS A 31 5.65 -13.87 7.87
CA LYS A 31 6.07 -15.00 7.01
C LYS A 31 4.94 -15.42 6.09
N TRP A 32 5.28 -15.55 4.82
CA TRP A 32 4.39 -16.11 3.80
C TRP A 32 5.10 -17.25 3.06
N ASP A 33 4.68 -18.49 3.31
CA ASP A 33 5.21 -19.66 2.62
C ASP A 33 4.65 -19.71 1.20
N LYS A 34 5.49 -19.41 0.20
CA LYS A 34 5.15 -19.52 -1.22
C LYS A 34 4.95 -20.99 -1.62
N THR A 35 3.87 -21.27 -2.35
CA THR A 35 3.57 -22.62 -2.86
C THR A 35 4.55 -23.03 -3.96
N GLN A 36 5.09 -22.07 -4.71
CA GLN A 36 6.14 -22.27 -5.70
C GLN A 36 7.52 -21.95 -5.10
N ARG A 37 8.52 -22.79 -5.41
CA ARG A 37 9.93 -22.57 -5.03
C ARG A 37 10.49 -21.36 -5.79
N SER A 38 10.24 -20.15 -5.29
CA SER A 38 11.06 -19.00 -5.62
C SER A 38 12.35 -19.03 -4.79
N LEU A 39 13.48 -18.63 -5.39
CA LEU A 39 14.75 -18.43 -4.69
C LEU A 39 14.75 -17.13 -3.86
N GLU A 40 13.76 -16.27 -4.08
CA GLU A 40 13.66 -14.94 -3.50
C GLU A 40 12.80 -15.00 -2.23
N ILE A 41 13.39 -14.56 -1.11
CA ILE A 41 12.79 -14.57 0.24
C ILE A 41 11.80 -13.40 0.42
N GLU A 42 11.60 -12.58 -0.61
CA GLU A 42 10.72 -11.42 -0.55
C GLU A 42 9.25 -11.82 -0.39
N LEU A 43 8.55 -11.10 0.50
CA LEU A 43 7.14 -11.31 0.76
C LEU A 43 6.32 -10.89 -0.47
N PRO A 44 5.33 -11.69 -0.90
CA PRO A 44 4.53 -11.40 -2.11
C PRO A 44 3.48 -10.30 -1.90
N ILE A 45 3.58 -9.54 -0.80
CA ILE A 45 2.59 -8.56 -0.35
C ILE A 45 3.32 -7.25 -0.06
N HIS A 46 2.91 -6.20 -0.76
CA HIS A 46 3.41 -4.85 -0.59
C HIS A 46 2.27 -3.92 -0.22
N ALA A 47 2.52 -2.95 0.66
CA ALA A 47 1.51 -1.97 1.05
C ALA A 47 2.10 -0.57 1.16
N TRP A 48 1.28 0.44 0.88
CA TRP A 48 1.63 1.84 1.07
C TRP A 48 0.42 2.68 1.42
N VAL A 49 0.64 3.75 2.17
CA VAL A 49 -0.37 4.81 2.39
C VAL A 49 -0.33 5.73 1.18
N GLU A 50 -1.50 6.01 0.62
CA GLU A 50 -1.65 6.99 -0.46
C GLU A 50 -1.55 8.42 0.10
N ASP A 51 -1.06 9.38 -0.69
CA ASP A 51 -0.81 10.77 -0.25
C ASP A 51 -2.00 11.47 0.39
N SER A 52 -3.22 11.06 0.02
CA SER A 52 -4.45 11.57 0.63
C SER A 52 -4.57 11.27 2.11
N ASN A 53 -3.80 10.33 2.67
CA ASN A 53 -3.98 9.75 3.99
C ASN A 53 -5.37 9.09 4.20
N GLU A 54 -6.23 9.07 3.20
CA GLU A 54 -7.57 8.47 3.27
C GLU A 54 -7.59 7.01 2.83
N HIS A 55 -6.51 6.52 2.21
CA HIS A 55 -6.46 5.19 1.61
C HIS A 55 -5.12 4.50 1.84
N VAL A 56 -5.19 3.19 2.04
CA VAL A 56 -4.06 2.27 1.99
C VAL A 56 -4.20 1.39 0.77
N SER A 57 -3.15 1.28 -0.02
CA SER A 57 -3.10 0.37 -1.14
C SER A 57 -2.30 -0.86 -0.75
N LEU A 58 -2.85 -2.02 -1.09
CA LEU A 58 -2.25 -3.33 -0.89
C LEU A 58 -2.10 -4.00 -2.25
N PHE A 59 -0.90 -4.47 -2.55
CA PHE A 59 -0.54 -5.12 -3.80
C PHE A 59 -0.06 -6.54 -3.52
N PHE A 60 -0.62 -7.48 -4.28
CA PHE A 60 -0.30 -8.90 -4.24
C PHE A 60 0.46 -9.24 -5.51
N GLU A 61 1.73 -9.63 -5.36
CA GLU A 61 2.58 -10.03 -6.48
C GLU A 61 2.11 -11.37 -7.06
N ASP A 62 1.86 -12.34 -6.18
CA ASP A 62 1.42 -13.70 -6.51
C ASP A 62 -0.10 -13.88 -6.30
N ASP A 63 -0.68 -14.91 -6.94
CA ASP A 63 -2.00 -15.43 -6.57
C ASP A 63 -1.88 -16.22 -5.24
N LEU A 64 -2.46 -15.66 -4.18
CA LEU A 64 -2.47 -16.19 -2.82
C LEU A 64 -3.81 -16.88 -2.49
N GLY A 65 -4.76 -16.93 -3.42
CA GLY A 65 -6.13 -17.35 -3.18
C GLY A 65 -6.90 -16.37 -2.29
N ASP A 66 -7.72 -16.90 -1.38
CA ASP A 66 -8.53 -16.10 -0.46
C ASP A 66 -7.71 -15.69 0.77
N VAL A 67 -7.49 -14.39 0.91
CA VAL A 67 -6.78 -13.81 2.06
C VAL A 67 -7.71 -12.91 2.88
N HIS A 68 -7.60 -13.00 4.19
CA HIS A 68 -8.30 -12.13 5.11
C HIS A 68 -7.45 -10.90 5.40
N VAL A 69 -7.99 -9.74 5.08
CA VAL A 69 -7.33 -8.44 5.28
C VAL A 69 -8.07 -7.67 6.36
N THR A 70 -7.32 -7.31 7.40
CA THR A 70 -7.83 -6.56 8.54
C THR A 70 -7.00 -5.30 8.74
N VAL A 71 -7.67 -4.16 8.96
CA VAL A 71 -7.03 -2.93 9.44
C VAL A 71 -7.66 -2.57 10.77
N SER A 72 -6.83 -2.28 11.77
CA SER A 72 -7.26 -1.82 13.09
C SER A 72 -6.53 -0.57 13.52
N ASP A 73 -7.17 0.27 14.34
CA ASP A 73 -6.51 1.37 15.02
C ASP A 73 -5.65 0.87 16.20
N SER A 74 -4.87 1.78 16.79
CA SER A 74 -4.06 1.53 17.99
C SER A 74 -4.83 1.07 19.23
N PHE A 75 -6.16 1.25 19.27
CA PHE A 75 -7.03 0.75 20.35
C PHE A 75 -7.59 -0.66 20.04
N GLY A 76 -7.25 -1.24 18.89
CA GLY A 76 -7.74 -2.53 18.45
C GLY A 76 -9.14 -2.49 17.84
N LYS A 77 -9.69 -1.31 17.55
CA LYS A 77 -10.96 -1.18 16.82
C LYS A 77 -10.71 -1.56 15.37
N ILE A 78 -11.52 -2.48 14.87
CA ILE A 78 -11.47 -2.93 13.48
C ILE A 78 -12.07 -1.83 12.58
N LEU A 79 -11.25 -1.31 11.67
CA LEU A 79 -11.60 -0.29 10.69
C LEU A 79 -12.00 -0.92 9.35
N TYR A 80 -11.33 -2.01 8.99
CA TYR A 80 -11.60 -2.78 7.79
C TYR A 80 -11.43 -4.27 8.07
N ASN A 81 -12.33 -5.10 7.53
CA ASN A 81 -12.23 -6.55 7.67
C ASN A 81 -12.93 -7.26 6.52
N GLN A 82 -12.18 -7.75 5.53
CA GLN A 82 -12.75 -8.45 4.38
C GLN A 82 -11.88 -9.60 3.93
N VAL A 83 -12.51 -10.60 3.32
CA VAL A 83 -11.83 -11.63 2.54
C VAL A 83 -11.67 -11.12 1.11
N ILE A 84 -10.45 -11.21 0.59
CA ILE A 84 -10.07 -10.76 -0.73
C ILE A 84 -9.59 -11.97 -1.52
N HIS A 85 -10.22 -12.21 -2.66
CA HIS A 85 -9.74 -13.18 -3.63
C HIS A 85 -8.62 -12.53 -4.44
N THR A 86 -7.40 -13.02 -4.29
CA THR A 86 -6.23 -12.49 -4.98
C THR A 86 -6.03 -13.16 -6.34
N ASN A 87 -5.41 -12.43 -7.25
CA ASN A 87 -4.87 -12.95 -8.50
C ASN A 87 -3.43 -12.45 -8.64
N GLU A 88 -2.67 -13.01 -9.57
CA GLU A 88 -1.33 -12.53 -9.91
C GLU A 88 -1.35 -11.03 -10.24
N SER A 89 -0.45 -10.26 -9.60
CA SER A 89 -0.33 -8.80 -9.75
C SER A 89 -1.63 -8.01 -9.47
N SER A 90 -2.43 -8.44 -8.49
CA SER A 90 -3.67 -7.76 -8.11
C SER A 90 -3.45 -6.70 -7.02
N SER A 91 -4.35 -5.71 -6.96
CA SER A 91 -4.32 -4.68 -5.91
C SER A 91 -5.70 -4.42 -5.32
N VAL A 92 -5.70 -3.97 -4.07
CA VAL A 92 -6.89 -3.48 -3.37
C VAL A 92 -6.58 -2.14 -2.72
N THR A 93 -7.56 -1.25 -2.75
CA THR A 93 -7.52 0.02 -2.04
C THR A 93 -8.49 -0.04 -0.86
N ILE A 94 -7.96 0.20 0.33
CA ILE A 94 -8.67 0.12 1.59
C ILE A 94 -8.92 1.56 2.07
N PRO A 95 -10.19 1.98 2.22
CA PRO A 95 -10.50 3.29 2.79
C PRO A 95 -10.21 3.27 4.29
N VAL A 96 -9.46 4.27 4.74
CA VAL A 96 -9.08 4.50 6.15
C VAL A 96 -9.43 5.93 6.59
N LYS A 97 -10.41 6.53 5.92
CA LYS A 97 -10.90 7.89 6.19
C LYS A 97 -11.42 8.04 7.62
N ASP A 98 -11.26 9.24 8.18
CA ASP A 98 -11.72 9.64 9.52
C ASP A 98 -11.01 8.91 10.68
N VAL A 99 -9.80 8.41 10.42
CA VAL A 99 -8.93 7.80 11.42
C VAL A 99 -7.64 8.61 11.48
N GLU A 100 -7.25 9.02 12.68
CA GLU A 100 -5.97 9.67 12.94
C GLU A 100 -5.14 8.80 13.89
N GLY A 101 -3.84 8.74 13.64
CA GLY A 101 -2.88 8.02 14.46
C GLY A 101 -2.44 6.66 13.88
N GLU A 102 -1.85 5.85 14.76
CA GLU A 102 -1.25 4.56 14.42
C GLU A 102 -2.32 3.50 14.12
N CYS A 103 -2.10 2.79 13.03
CA CYS A 103 -2.93 1.70 12.53
C CYS A 103 -2.07 0.47 12.25
N THR A 104 -2.70 -0.70 12.29
CA THR A 104 -2.08 -1.98 11.95
C THR A 104 -2.83 -2.61 10.79
N LEU A 105 -2.10 -2.94 9.73
CA LEU A 105 -2.55 -3.78 8.63
C LEU A 105 -2.15 -5.22 8.93
N SER A 106 -3.08 -6.16 8.76
CA SER A 106 -2.83 -7.59 8.89
C SER A 106 -3.43 -8.35 7.70
N VAL A 107 -2.68 -9.31 7.17
CA VAL A 107 -3.11 -10.20 6.08
C VAL A 107 -2.83 -11.65 6.47
N THR A 108 -3.80 -12.53 6.31
CA THR A 108 -3.64 -13.96 6.59
C THR A 108 -4.51 -14.84 5.70
N ASP A 109 -4.01 -16.01 5.30
CA ASP A 109 -4.78 -17.09 4.66
C ASP A 109 -5.21 -18.18 5.67
N GLY A 110 -5.02 -17.93 6.97
CA GLY A 110 -5.22 -18.89 8.07
C GLY A 110 -4.00 -19.75 8.41
N LYS A 111 -2.97 -19.79 7.56
CA LYS A 111 -1.69 -20.49 7.80
C LYS A 111 -0.50 -19.53 7.88
N ASN A 112 -0.44 -18.62 6.91
CA ASN A 112 0.51 -17.55 6.76
C ASN A 112 -0.04 -16.28 7.39
N HIS A 113 0.85 -15.43 7.88
CA HIS A 113 0.47 -14.16 8.49
C HIS A 113 1.56 -13.14 8.27
N VAL A 114 1.13 -11.98 7.77
CA VAL A 114 1.96 -10.79 7.65
C VAL A 114 1.23 -9.59 8.23
N PHE A 115 2.01 -8.63 8.69
CA PHE A 115 1.49 -7.41 9.30
C PHE A 115 2.41 -6.23 9.04
N GLY A 116 1.83 -5.03 9.08
CA GLY A 116 2.57 -3.78 8.99
C GLY A 116 1.91 -2.68 9.80
N GLU A 117 2.71 -1.79 10.35
CA GLU A 117 2.25 -0.63 11.10
C GLU A 117 2.40 0.63 10.26
N PHE A 118 1.41 1.51 10.35
CA PHE A 118 1.40 2.77 9.62
C PHE A 118 0.56 3.83 10.33
N SER A 119 1.00 5.07 10.25
CA SER A 119 0.27 6.22 10.79
C SER A 119 -0.45 6.99 9.69
N ILE A 120 -1.68 7.39 10.00
CA ILE A 120 -2.50 8.34 9.25
C ILE A 120 -2.49 9.67 9.98
N ASN A 121 -2.20 10.76 9.26
CA ASN A 121 -2.10 12.13 9.80
C ASN A 121 -3.14 13.04 9.16
#